data_AF-U1I0P5-F1
#
_entry.id   AF-U1I0P5-F1
#
_cell.length_a   1.000
_cell.length_b   1.000
_cell.length_c   1.000
_cell.angle_alpha   90.00
_cell.angle_beta   90.00
_cell.angle_gamma   90.00
#
_symmetry.space_group_name_H-M   'P 1'
#
loop_
_entity.id
_entity.type
_entity.pdbx_description
1 polymer ?
#
loop_
_entity_poly.entity_id
_entity_poly.type
_entity_poly.pdbx_seq_one_letter_code
_entity_poly.pdbx_strand_id
1 'polypeptide(L)' 'MSETLQKEVISPGNGIDKPKAGDVVTMDYTGWLYEKNQPENRGKLFDSSQERGEFNTKIGVKKVIQGTYFHLP' A
#
# COMPACT_ATOMS: atom_id res chain seq x y z
N MET A 1 -13.23 15.70 -8.25
CA MET A 1 -13.86 14.86 -7.20
C MET A 1 -12.76 14.34 -6.29
N SER A 2 -13.04 14.02 -5.03
CA SER A 2 -12.03 13.40 -4.15
C SER A 2 -12.03 11.90 -4.40
N GLU A 3 -10.95 11.35 -4.94
CA GLU A 3 -10.80 9.91 -5.09
C GLU A 3 -10.45 9.29 -3.73
N THR A 4 -11.24 8.32 -3.29
CA THR A 4 -11.06 7.61 -2.02
C THR A 4 -10.20 6.38 -2.21
N LEU A 5 -9.32 6.09 -1.23
CA LEU A 5 -8.52 4.88 -1.24
C LEU A 5 -9.41 3.64 -1.18
N GLN A 6 -9.37 2.83 -2.24
CA GLN A 6 -9.96 1.48 -2.25
C GLN A 6 -8.89 0.46 -1.84
N LYS A 7 -9.32 -0.63 -1.20
CA LYS A 7 -8.43 -1.70 -0.72
C LYS A 7 -9.12 -3.06 -0.87
N GLU A 8 -8.70 -3.82 -1.87
CA GLU A 8 -9.06 -5.22 -2.04
C GLU A 8 -8.09 -6.14 -1.25
N VAL A 9 -8.53 -7.34 -0.91
CA VAL A 9 -7.71 -8.34 -0.19
C VAL A 9 -7.67 -9.61 -1.03
N ILE A 10 -6.58 -9.78 -1.78
CA ILE A 10 -6.36 -10.92 -2.69
C ILE A 10 -6.10 -12.21 -1.90
N SER A 11 -5.41 -12.12 -0.76
CA SER A 11 -5.19 -13.22 0.18
C SER A 11 -5.19 -12.68 1.61
N PRO A 12 -5.84 -13.35 2.58
CA PRO A 12 -5.86 -12.92 3.96
C PRO A 12 -4.53 -13.22 4.67
N GLY A 13 -4.05 -12.27 5.48
CA GLY A 13 -3.05 -12.56 6.53
C GLY A 13 -3.66 -13.36 7.68
N ASN A 14 -2.86 -13.67 8.71
CA ASN A 14 -3.29 -14.51 9.84
C ASN A 14 -4.43 -13.94 10.72
N GLY A 15 -4.86 -12.69 10.47
CA GLY A 15 -5.96 -12.02 11.18
C GLY A 15 -5.65 -11.53 12.60
N ILE A 16 -4.56 -12.02 13.19
CA ILE A 16 -4.13 -11.79 14.57
C ILE A 16 -3.14 -10.62 14.62
N ASP A 17 -2.04 -10.73 13.88
CA ASP A 17 -0.95 -9.75 13.90
C ASP A 17 -1.26 -8.54 13.03
N LYS A 18 -1.17 -7.35 13.63
CA LYS A 18 -1.54 -6.07 13.01
C LYS A 18 -0.52 -5.00 13.42
N PRO A 19 0.21 -4.39 12.46
CA PRO A 19 1.19 -3.36 12.75
C PRO A 19 0.60 -2.15 13.48
N LYS A 20 1.38 -1.60 14.40
CA LYS A 20 1.05 -0.44 15.24
C LYS A 20 1.97 0.74 14.91
N ALA A 21 1.58 1.95 15.31
CA ALA A 21 2.39 3.13 15.06
C ALA A 21 3.75 3.04 15.76
N GLY A 22 4.83 3.13 14.98
CA GLY A 22 6.22 2.99 15.46
C GLY A 22 6.88 1.65 15.10
N ASP A 23 6.10 0.62 14.79
CA ASP A 23 6.61 -0.70 14.37
C ASP A 23 7.41 -0.59 13.07
N VAL A 24 8.46 -1.40 12.95
CA VAL A 24 9.14 -1.64 11.66
C VAL A 24 8.36 -2.71 10.91
N VAL A 25 8.02 -2.42 9.66
CA VAL A 25 7.36 -3.34 8.74
C VAL A 25 8.23 -3.55 7.51
N THR A 26 8.26 -4.80 7.06
CA THR A 26 8.91 -5.27 5.83
C THR A 26 7.81 -5.68 4.85
N MET A 27 7.88 -5.25 3.59
CA MET A 27 6.88 -5.60 2.58
C MET A 27 7.45 -5.64 1.16
N ASP A 28 6.88 -6.54 0.36
CA ASP A 28 6.89 -6.43 -1.09
C ASP A 28 5.76 -5.53 -1.58
N TYR A 29 6.01 -4.82 -2.68
CA TYR A 29 5.00 -4.02 -3.37
C TYR A 29 5.36 -3.83 -4.84
N THR A 30 4.39 -3.39 -5.64
CA THR A 30 4.64 -2.79 -6.94
C THR A 30 3.67 -1.63 -7.13
N GLY A 31 4.15 -0.55 -7.72
CA GLY A 31 3.45 0.71 -7.93
C GLY A 31 3.23 0.99 -9.41
N TRP A 32 1.97 1.23 -9.78
CA TRP A 32 1.56 1.61 -11.12
C TRP A 32 0.82 2.95 -11.08
N LEU A 33 0.95 3.73 -12.15
CA LEU A 33 0.08 4.88 -12.39
C LEU A 33 -1.34 4.38 -12.72
N TYR A 34 -2.37 5.09 -12.28
CA TYR A 34 -3.76 4.71 -12.55
C TYR A 34 -4.13 4.98 -14.01
N GLU A 35 -4.61 3.95 -14.71
CA GLU A 35 -5.14 4.06 -16.08
C GLU A 35 -6.46 3.28 -16.19
N LYS A 36 -7.59 4.02 -16.22
CA LYS A 36 -8.97 3.50 -16.16
C LYS A 36 -9.31 2.37 -17.16
N ASN A 37 -8.61 2.29 -18.29
CA ASN A 37 -8.91 1.36 -19.38
C ASN A 37 -7.98 0.13 -19.39
N GLN A 38 -7.07 -0.01 -18.42
CA GLN A 38 -6.16 -1.14 -18.28
C GLN A 38 -6.73 -2.22 -17.34
N PRO A 39 -6.28 -3.49 -17.44
CA PRO A 39 -6.56 -4.51 -16.43
C PRO A 39 -6.22 -4.03 -15.02
N GLU A 40 -7.14 -4.25 -14.07
CA GLU A 40 -7.01 -3.79 -12.68
C GLU A 40 -6.77 -2.26 -12.52
N ASN A 41 -7.04 -1.48 -13.58
CA ASN A 41 -6.66 -0.06 -13.74
C ASN A 41 -5.14 0.22 -13.64
N ARG A 42 -4.28 -0.78 -13.83
CA ARG A 42 -2.82 -0.64 -13.72
C ARG A 42 -2.21 -0.17 -15.04
N GLY A 43 -1.83 1.10 -15.06
CA GLY A 43 -1.06 1.72 -16.13
C GLY A 43 0.44 1.44 -16.04
N LYS A 44 1.23 2.41 -16.51
CA LYS A 44 2.71 2.34 -16.42
C LYS A 44 3.19 2.06 -14.98
N LEU A 45 4.03 1.03 -14.82
CA LEU A 45 4.80 0.76 -13.60
C LEU A 45 5.77 1.93 -13.32
N PHE A 46 5.80 2.41 -12.09
CA PHE A 46 6.74 3.44 -11.63
C PHE A 46 7.73 2.95 -10.56
N ASP A 47 7.42 1.85 -9.85
CA ASP A 47 8.29 1.30 -8.82
C ASP A 47 7.95 -0.17 -8.48
N SER A 48 8.92 -0.95 -7.99
CA SER A 48 8.71 -2.30 -7.43
C SER A 48 9.78 -2.67 -6.40
N SER A 49 9.41 -3.43 -5.36
CA SER A 49 10.38 -4.09 -4.47
C SER A 49 11.24 -5.12 -5.22
N GLN A 50 10.70 -5.76 -6.26
CA GLN A 50 11.43 -6.79 -7.03
C GLN A 50 12.69 -6.24 -7.72
N GLU A 51 12.74 -4.95 -8.03
CA GLU A 51 13.88 -4.30 -8.69
C GLU A 51 15.00 -3.85 -7.74
N ARG A 52 14.75 -3.78 -6.41
CA ARG A 52 15.69 -3.14 -5.45
C ARG A 52 15.82 -3.87 -4.10
N GLY A 53 14.94 -4.82 -3.81
CA GLY A 53 14.85 -5.53 -2.54
C GLY A 53 13.66 -5.10 -1.67
N GLU A 54 13.48 -5.83 -0.57
CA GLU A 54 12.39 -5.65 0.40
C GLU A 54 12.32 -4.24 0.99
N PHE A 55 11.12 -3.65 1.02
CA PHE A 55 10.94 -2.32 1.58
C PHE A 55 10.70 -2.37 3.08
N ASN A 56 11.61 -1.74 3.83
CA ASN A 56 11.68 -1.75 5.28
C ASN A 56 11.46 -0.33 5.81
N THR A 57 10.40 -0.09 6.60
CA THR A 57 10.05 1.25 7.10
C THR A 57 9.37 1.23 8.46
N LYS A 58 9.30 2.38 9.14
CA LYS A 58 8.48 2.54 10.36
C LYS A 58 7.09 3.06 9.99
N ILE A 59 6.05 2.33 10.39
CA ILE A 59 4.65 2.66 10.06
C ILE A 59 4.04 3.64 11.07
N GLY A 60 2.99 4.37 10.67
CA GLY A 60 2.26 5.32 11.53
C GLY A 60 3.00 6.62 11.89
N VAL A 61 4.31 6.73 11.65
CA VAL A 61 5.15 7.86 12.03
C VAL A 61 5.37 8.90 10.92
N LYS A 62 4.41 9.04 9.99
CA LYS A 62 4.42 10.00 8.86
C LYS A 62 5.68 9.93 7.94
N LYS A 63 6.35 8.78 7.88
CA LYS A 63 7.52 8.52 7.01
C LYS A 63 7.18 7.98 5.61
N VAL A 64 5.90 7.75 5.33
CA VAL A 64 5.38 7.25 4.04
C VAL A 64 4.15 8.07 3.63
N ILE A 65 3.73 7.95 2.37
CA ILE A 65 2.53 8.63 1.87
C ILE A 65 1.29 8.28 2.71
N GLN A 66 0.46 9.28 3.00
CA GLN A 66 -0.78 9.07 3.74
C GLN A 66 -1.87 8.55 2.80
N GLY A 67 -2.12 7.23 2.83
CA GLY A 67 -3.33 6.68 2.25
C GLY A 67 -4.58 7.26 2.93
N THR A 68 -5.64 7.55 2.17
CA THR A 68 -6.86 8.20 2.67
C THR A 68 -7.80 7.25 3.43
N TYR A 69 -7.24 6.37 4.25
CA TYR A 69 -7.97 5.56 5.23
C TYR A 69 -8.26 6.41 6.49
N PHE A 70 -9.05 7.47 6.33
CA PHE A 70 -9.53 8.24 7.47
C PHE A 70 -10.46 7.37 8.31
N HIS A 71 -10.16 7.25 9.60
CA HIS A 71 -10.94 6.50 10.57
C HIS A 71 -12.34 7.12 10.71
N LEU A 72 -13.32 6.49 10.06
CA LEU A 72 -14.69 6.46 10.59
C LEU A 72 -14.69 5.55 11.83
N PRO A 73 -15.44 5.89 12.89
CA PRO A 73 -15.40 5.22 14.19
C PRO A 73 -15.75 3.74 14.13
#